data_AF-A0A7X7JNV0-F1
#
_entry.id   AF-A0A7X7JNV0-F1
#
_cell.length_a   1.000
_cell.length_b   1.000
_cell.length_c   1.000
_cell.angle_alpha   90.00
_cell.angle_beta   90.00
_cell.angle_gamma   90.00
#
_symmetry.space_group_name_H-M   'P 1'
#
loop_
_entity.id
_entity.type
_entity.pdbx_description
1 polymer ?
#
loop_
_entity_poly.entity_id
_entity_poly.type
_entity_poly.pdbx_seq_one_letter_code
_entity_poly.pdbx_strand_id
1 'polypeptide(L)'
;GYYPARVALAEGKLPDTPNDLGRIREIIDLIQRGYLERILLSHDIGMKVMLVSYGGWGYAHLLREVVPLMQLYGITDDEIGAMMIDNPRRLLSMR
;
A
#
# COMPACT_ATOMS: atom_id res chain seq x y z
N GLY A 1 8.12 -13.73 -0.96
CA GLY A 1 8.40 -14.55 -2.15
C GLY A 1 9.76 -15.17 -2.01
N TYR A 2 9.94 -16.42 -2.42
CA TYR A 2 11.24 -17.08 -2.46
C TYR A 2 12.17 -16.31 -3.41
N TYR A 3 13.24 -15.72 -2.86
CA TYR A 3 14.32 -15.14 -3.64
C TYR A 3 15.51 -16.09 -3.61
N PRO A 4 15.97 -16.59 -4.77
CA PRO A 4 17.08 -17.53 -4.78
C PRO A 4 18.35 -16.82 -4.28
N ALA A 5 19.00 -17.41 -3.27
CA ALA A 5 20.15 -16.84 -2.56
C ALA A 5 21.27 -16.36 -3.50
N ARG A 6 21.43 -16.99 -4.67
CA ARG A 6 22.39 -16.59 -5.71
C ARG A 6 22.26 -15.13 -6.15
N VAL A 7 21.03 -14.60 -6.23
CA VAL A 7 20.78 -13.21 -6.64
C VAL A 7 21.22 -12.25 -5.54
N ALA A 8 20.85 -12.57 -4.29
CA ALA A 8 21.21 -11.77 -3.14
C ALA A 8 22.72 -11.72 -2.89
N LEU A 9 23.42 -12.85 -3.10
CA LEU A 9 24.87 -12.95 -2.96
C LEU A 9 25.61 -12.18 -4.06
N ALA A 10 25.08 -12.16 -5.30
CA ALA A 10 25.67 -11.39 -6.39
C ALA A 10 25.55 -9.87 -6.18
N GLU A 11 24.45 -9.41 -5.58
CA GLU A 11 24.18 -7.99 -5.35
C GLU A 11 24.64 -7.50 -3.96
N GLY A 12 25.15 -8.41 -3.11
CA GLY A 12 25.58 -8.09 -1.74
C GLY A 12 24.44 -7.71 -0.78
N LYS A 13 23.18 -7.92 -1.17
CA LYS A 13 21.99 -7.66 -0.36
C LYS A 13 20.81 -8.52 -0.81
N LEU A 14 19.87 -8.81 0.09
CA LEU A 14 18.59 -9.41 -0.31
C LEU A 14 17.80 -8.41 -1.18
N PRO A 15 17.02 -8.87 -2.17
CA PRO A 15 16.11 -8.02 -2.92
C PRO A 15 15.09 -7.38 -1.98
N ASP A 16 15.21 -6.08 -1.78
CA ASP A 16 14.28 -5.28 -1.00
C ASP A 16 13.04 -5.01 -1.87
N THR A 17 12.15 -6.00 -1.93
CA THR A 17 10.96 -5.92 -2.76
C THR A 17 9.84 -5.24 -1.97
N PRO A 18 9.29 -4.13 -2.49
CA PRO A 18 8.19 -3.45 -1.83
C PRO A 18 7.02 -4.40 -1.62
N ASN A 19 6.59 -4.54 -0.36
CA ASN A 19 5.44 -5.33 0.05
C ASN A 19 4.50 -4.48 0.91
N ASP A 20 3.31 -4.99 1.20
CA ASP A 20 2.28 -4.23 1.91
C ASP A 20 2.74 -3.83 3.32
N LEU A 21 3.43 -4.72 4.05
CA LEU A 21 3.97 -4.38 5.36
C LEU A 21 5.02 -3.25 5.31
N GLY A 22 5.91 -3.28 4.31
CA GLY A 22 6.86 -2.20 4.08
C GLY A 22 6.16 -0.87 3.83
N ARG A 23 5.17 -0.85 2.94
CA ARG A 23 4.36 0.35 2.63
C ARG A 23 3.58 0.86 3.83
N ILE A 24 3.02 -0.04 4.65
CA ILE A 24 2.31 0.35 5.88
C ILE A 24 3.26 1.05 6.85
N ARG A 25 4.49 0.57 7.01
CA ARG A 25 5.50 1.24 7.86
C ARG A 25 5.88 2.62 7.34
N GLU A 26 6.02 2.76 6.02
CA GLU A 26 6.27 4.06 5.38
C GLU A 26 5.10 5.03 5.59
N ILE A 27 3.86 4.54 5.47
CA ILE A 27 2.65 5.34 5.75
C ILE A 27 2.63 5.79 7.21
N ILE A 28 2.94 4.92 8.17
CA ILE A 28 3.04 5.29 9.60
C ILE A 28 4.08 6.38 9.81
N ASP A 29 5.27 6.27 9.22
CA ASP A 29 6.32 7.29 9.31
C ASP A 29 5.84 8.64 8.72
N LEU A 30 5.14 8.63 7.59
CA LEU A 30 4.56 9.85 7.01
C LEU A 30 3.47 10.48 7.89
N ILE A 31 2.60 9.66 8.49
CA ILE A 31 1.58 10.11 9.43
C ILE A 31 2.24 10.78 10.65
N GLN A 32 3.25 10.13 11.25
CA GLN A 32 3.99 10.66 12.40
C GLN A 32 4.69 11.99 12.10
N ARG A 33 5.06 12.23 10.84
CA ARG A 33 5.64 13.50 10.37
C ARG A 33 4.61 14.58 10.03
N GLY A 34 3.32 14.31 10.22
CA GLY A 34 2.23 15.26 9.99
C GLY A 34 1.71 15.32 8.55
N TYR A 35 1.96 14.29 7.74
CA TYR A 35 1.54 14.27 6.33
C TYR A 35 0.23 13.53 6.05
N LEU A 36 -0.54 13.14 7.08
CA LEU A 36 -1.78 12.36 6.91
C LEU A 36 -2.71 12.90 5.81
N GLU A 37 -2.95 14.21 5.79
CA GLU A 37 -3.83 14.86 4.82
C GLU A 37 -3.27 14.88 3.38
N ARG A 38 -2.08 14.34 3.12
CA ARG A 38 -1.45 14.32 1.78
C ARG A 38 -1.25 12.92 1.23
N ILE A 39 -1.69 11.89 1.95
CA ILE A 39 -1.52 10.49 1.55
C ILE A 39 -2.77 10.00 0.80
N LEU A 40 -2.55 9.30 -0.30
CA LEU A 40 -3.55 8.67 -1.15
C LEU A 40 -3.12 7.23 -1.41
N LEU A 41 -4.10 6.32 -1.53
CA LEU A 41 -3.84 4.90 -1.74
C LEU A 41 -4.52 4.43 -3.04
N SER A 42 -3.81 3.57 -3.80
CA SER A 42 -4.34 2.94 -5.00
C SER A 42 -3.58 1.63 -5.28
N HIS A 43 -4.04 0.87 -6.29
CA HIS A 43 -3.48 -0.42 -6.67
C HIS A 43 -2.55 -0.35 -7.89
N ASP A 44 -2.67 0.72 -8.68
CA ASP A 44 -2.03 0.85 -10.00
C ASP A 44 -2.26 -0.37 -10.91
N ILE A 45 -3.51 -0.83 -10.97
CA ILE A 45 -3.90 -1.95 -11.84
C ILE A 45 -3.91 -1.47 -13.30
N GLY A 46 -2.84 -1.79 -14.02
CA GLY A 46 -2.66 -1.48 -15.44
C GLY A 46 -2.69 -2.69 -16.39
N MET A 47 -2.70 -3.92 -15.87
CA MET A 47 -2.58 -5.15 -16.67
C MET A 47 -3.61 -6.21 -16.30
N LYS A 48 -4.04 -7.03 -17.28
CA LYS A 48 -5.01 -8.11 -17.05
C LYS A 48 -4.60 -9.10 -15.96
N VAL A 49 -3.32 -9.45 -15.90
CA VAL A 49 -2.77 -10.38 -14.90
C VAL A 49 -2.94 -9.88 -13.45
N MET A 50 -3.18 -8.58 -13.25
CA MET A 50 -3.43 -8.01 -11.93
C MET A 50 -4.89 -8.14 -11.47
N LEU A 51 -5.80 -8.56 -12.36
CA LEU A 51 -7.22 -8.79 -12.05
C LEU A 51 -7.46 -10.19 -11.47
N VAL A 52 -8.46 -10.31 -10.60
CA VAL A 52 -8.85 -11.59 -9.96
C VAL A 52 -9.17 -12.68 -10.98
N SER A 53 -9.81 -12.34 -12.10
CA SER A 53 -10.14 -13.31 -13.15
C SER A 53 -8.93 -13.94 -13.84
N TYR A 54 -7.74 -13.36 -13.65
CA TYR A 54 -6.47 -13.86 -14.18
C TYR A 54 -5.48 -14.25 -13.06
N GLY A 55 -5.96 -14.41 -11.82
CA GLY A 55 -5.15 -14.81 -10.66
C GLY A 55 -4.42 -13.68 -9.95
N GLY A 56 -4.67 -12.42 -10.30
CA GLY A 56 -4.14 -11.25 -9.60
C GLY A 56 -4.98 -10.83 -8.39
N TRP A 57 -4.53 -9.79 -7.70
CA TRP A 57 -5.15 -9.30 -6.45
C TRP A 57 -6.49 -8.56 -6.68
N GLY A 58 -6.60 -7.81 -7.78
CA GLY A 58 -7.76 -6.99 -8.13
C GLY A 58 -8.02 -5.80 -7.20
N TYR A 59 -9.07 -5.04 -7.55
CA TYR A 59 -9.40 -3.77 -6.89
C TYR A 59 -9.87 -3.91 -5.43
N ALA A 60 -10.24 -5.11 -4.98
CA ALA A 60 -10.65 -5.34 -3.61
C ALA A 60 -9.47 -5.51 -2.62
N HIS A 61 -8.23 -5.64 -3.13
CA HIS A 61 -7.04 -5.94 -2.30
C HIS A 61 -6.85 -4.97 -1.15
N LEU A 62 -6.90 -3.65 -1.40
CA LEU A 62 -6.76 -2.64 -0.35
C LEU A 62 -7.76 -2.86 0.80
N LEU A 63 -9.02 -3.13 0.49
CA LEU A 63 -10.06 -3.30 1.51
C LEU A 63 -9.99 -4.67 2.21
N ARG A 64 -9.62 -5.72 1.49
CA ARG A 64 -9.62 -7.10 2.02
C ARG A 64 -8.37 -7.44 2.81
N GLU A 65 -7.22 -6.92 2.40
CA GLU A 65 -5.91 -7.30 2.94
C GLU A 65 -5.21 -6.13 3.62
N VAL A 66 -5.12 -4.97 2.95
CA VAL A 66 -4.30 -3.85 3.43
C VAL A 66 -4.94 -3.12 4.61
N VAL A 67 -6.24 -2.82 4.56
CA VAL A 67 -6.96 -2.14 5.65
C VAL A 67 -6.90 -2.94 6.97
N PRO A 68 -7.19 -4.26 7.00
CA PRO A 68 -7.00 -5.06 8.21
C PRO A 68 -5.56 -5.03 8.74
N LEU A 69 -4.55 -5.05 7.86
CA LEU A 69 -3.15 -4.93 8.27
C LEU A 69 -2.84 -3.53 8.83
N MET A 70 -3.35 -2.46 8.22
CA MET A 70 -3.18 -1.09 8.74
C MET A 70 -3.71 -0.97 10.17
N GLN A 71 -4.92 -1.50 10.42
CA GLN A 71 -5.52 -1.55 11.76
C GLN A 71 -4.67 -2.38 12.73
N LEU A 72 -4.18 -3.55 12.30
CA LEU A 72 -3.29 -4.39 13.11
C LEU A 72 -2.01 -3.66 13.54
N TYR A 73 -1.48 -2.77 12.69
CA TYR A 73 -0.30 -1.97 12.97
C TYR A 73 -0.60 -0.59 13.59
N GLY A 74 -1.85 -0.35 14.01
CA GLY A 74 -2.23 0.80 14.82
C GLY A 74 -2.61 2.06 14.04
N ILE A 75 -2.82 1.98 12.73
CA ILE A 75 -3.46 3.06 11.98
C ILE A 75 -4.96 3.03 12.29
N THR A 76 -5.50 4.15 12.71
CA THR A 76 -6.90 4.28 13.15
C THR A 76 -7.88 4.34 11.98
N ASP A 77 -9.15 4.04 12.24
CA ASP A 77 -10.21 4.14 11.22
C ASP A 77 -10.37 5.57 10.68
N ASP A 78 -10.15 6.59 11.52
CA ASP A 78 -10.18 8.00 11.11
C ASP A 78 -9.02 8.33 10.16
N GLU A 79 -7.80 7.84 10.45
CA GLU A 79 -6.64 8.01 9.55
C GLU A 79 -6.84 7.26 8.23
N ILE A 80 -7.40 6.05 8.26
CA ILE A 80 -7.76 5.29 7.06
C ILE A 80 -8.81 6.05 6.26
N GLY A 81 -9.84 6.60 6.92
CA GLY A 81 -10.86 7.44 6.33
C GLY A 81 -10.28 8.68 5.66
N ALA A 82 -9.34 9.36 6.33
CA ALA A 82 -8.64 10.51 5.76
C ALA A 82 -7.92 10.13 4.45
N MET A 83 -7.18 9.02 4.43
CA MET A 83 -6.42 8.58 3.25
C MET A 83 -7.30 8.04 2.11
N MET A 84 -8.40 7.36 2.41
CA MET A 84 -9.22 6.64 1.43
C MET A 84 -10.48 7.40 0.99
N ILE A 85 -10.92 8.41 1.74
CA ILE A 85 -12.16 9.15 1.48
C ILE A 85 -11.88 10.65 1.36
N ASP A 86 -11.36 11.28 2.42
CA ASP A 86 -11.32 12.74 2.49
C ASP A 86 -10.23 13.34 1.60
N ASN A 87 -9.02 12.76 1.60
CA ASN A 87 -7.93 13.20 0.74
C ASN A 87 -8.27 13.04 -0.75
N PRO A 88 -8.77 11.87 -1.23
CA PRO A 88 -9.21 11.74 -2.62
C PRO A 88 -10.35 12.70 -2.96
N ARG A 89 -11.35 12.86 -2.08
CA ARG A 89 -12.44 13.82 -2.28
C ARG A 89 -11.88 15.22 -2.50
N ARG A 90 -11.03 15.70 -1.59
CA ARG A 90 -10.44 17.03 -1.65
C ARG A 90 -9.60 17.23 -2.91
N LEU A 91 -8.77 16.25 -3.30
CA LEU A 91 -7.92 16.35 -4.48
C LEU A 91 -8.72 16.32 -5.79
N LEU A 92 -9.67 15.38 -5.91
CA LEU A 92 -10.37 15.11 -7.16
C LEU A 92 -11.58 16.05 -7.39
N SER A 93 -12.02 16.77 -6.36
CA SER A 93 -13.09 17.78 -6.48
C SER A 93 -12.57 19.21 -6.57
N MET A 94 -11.26 19.44 -6.70
CA MET A 94 -10.71 20.78 -6.89
C MET A 94 -11.24 21.36 -8.22
N ARG A 95 -11.77 22.58 -8.18
CA ARG A 95 -12.20 23.36 -9.35
C ARG A 95 -11.14 24.37 -9.74
#